data_AF-A0A4R2PQI2-F1
#
_entry.id   AF-A0A4R2PQI2-F1
#
_cell.length_a   1.000
_cell.length_b   1.000
_cell.length_c   1.000
_cell.angle_alpha   90.00
_cell.angle_beta   90.00
_cell.angle_gamma   90.00
#
_symmetry.space_group_name_H-M   'P 1'
#
loop_
_entity.id
_entity.type
_entity.pdbx_description
1 polymer ?
#
loop_
_entity_poly.entity_id
_entity_poly.type
_entity_poly.pdbx_seq_one_letter_code
_entity_poly.pdbx_strand_id
1 'polypeptide(L)'
;MPRRSAYRLKARDAEFAADWAAAMDDSLDDLEFALRQRALAGTEKPVFYAGKPVGAVKAYADSVGMFLLKAHRPGRYAEGEAGPPTAEDEAAAARDRLRAVLDAMGERLAGPDDDDTP
;
A
#
# COMPACT_ATOMS: atom_id res chain seq x y z
N MET A 1 36.36 -4.64 17.67
CA MET A 1 36.58 -5.17 16.31
C MET A 1 36.16 -4.13 15.27
N PRO A 2 36.98 -3.84 14.24
CA PRO A 2 36.57 -2.95 13.15
C PRO A 2 35.47 -3.60 12.30
N ARG A 3 34.45 -2.86 11.82
CA ARG A 3 33.31 -3.39 11.03
C ARG A 3 33.74 -4.35 9.91
N ARG A 4 34.81 -4.01 9.19
CA ARG A 4 35.39 -4.84 8.11
C ARG A 4 35.86 -6.23 8.55
N SER A 5 36.15 -6.44 9.83
CA SER A 5 36.50 -7.77 10.37
C SER A 5 35.28 -8.67 10.52
N ALA A 6 34.16 -8.13 11.00
CA ALA A 6 32.90 -8.87 11.16
C ALA A 6 32.32 -9.33 9.81
N TYR A 7 32.32 -8.47 8.79
CA TYR A 7 31.87 -8.87 7.44
C TYR A 7 32.78 -9.94 6.80
N ARG A 8 34.09 -9.92 7.10
CA ARG A 8 35.02 -10.96 6.62
C ARG A 8 34.80 -12.30 7.31
N LEU A 9 34.42 -12.27 8.59
CA LEU A 9 34.06 -13.47 9.35
C LEU A 9 32.75 -14.06 8.80
N LYS A 10 31.72 -13.23 8.60
CA LYS A 10 30.46 -13.62 7.93
C LYS A 10 30.66 -14.29 6.58
N ALA A 11 31.65 -13.86 5.81
CA ALA A 11 31.91 -14.44 4.49
C ALA A 11 32.62 -15.80 4.53
N ARG A 12 33.22 -16.18 5.65
CA ARG A 12 34.10 -17.36 5.77
C ARG A 12 33.59 -18.42 6.73
N ASP A 13 32.66 -18.05 7.60
CA ASP A 13 32.10 -18.89 8.64
C ASP A 13 30.58 -18.96 8.47
N ALA A 14 30.08 -20.16 8.15
CA ALA A 14 28.67 -20.39 7.86
C ALA A 14 27.79 -20.34 9.12
N GLU A 15 28.33 -20.78 10.26
CA GLU A 15 27.62 -20.75 11.56
C GLU A 15 27.45 -19.30 12.00
N PHE A 16 28.55 -18.53 11.99
CA PHE A 16 28.49 -17.10 12.28
C PHE A 16 27.59 -16.34 11.30
N ALA A 17 27.53 -16.75 10.02
CA ALA A 17 26.64 -16.11 9.05
C ALA A 17 25.15 -16.36 9.35
N ALA A 18 24.81 -17.55 9.83
CA ALA A 18 23.46 -17.90 10.24
C ALA A 18 23.05 -17.11 11.51
N ASP A 19 23.89 -17.09 12.53
CA ASP A 19 23.65 -16.34 13.76
C ASP A 19 23.53 -14.84 13.49
N TRP A 20 24.37 -14.31 12.58
CA TRP A 20 24.26 -12.92 12.14
C TRP A 20 22.91 -12.64 11.48
N ALA A 21 22.43 -13.54 10.62
CA ALA A 21 21.14 -13.37 9.94
C ALA A 21 19.99 -13.37 10.95
N ALA A 22 19.98 -14.31 11.90
CA ALA A 22 18.99 -14.35 12.97
C ALA A 22 18.98 -13.05 13.79
N ALA A 23 20.16 -12.57 14.21
CA ALA A 23 20.27 -11.32 14.95
C ALA A 23 19.81 -10.09 14.15
N MET A 24 19.99 -10.10 12.83
CA MET A 24 19.49 -9.04 11.96
C MET A 24 17.96 -9.07 11.88
N ASP A 25 17.36 -10.25 11.74
CA ASP A 25 15.90 -10.40 11.71
C ASP A 25 15.27 -9.94 13.04
N ASP A 26 15.82 -10.35 14.19
CA ASP A 26 15.37 -9.88 15.50
C ASP A 26 15.46 -8.34 15.61
N SER A 27 16.55 -7.75 15.10
CA SER A 27 16.71 -6.29 15.10
C SER A 27 15.70 -5.56 14.20
N LEU A 28 15.25 -6.22 13.14
CA LEU A 28 14.24 -5.69 12.23
C LEU A 28 12.85 -5.75 12.86
N ASP A 29 12.53 -6.79 13.63
CA ASP A 29 11.29 -6.89 14.39
C ASP A 29 11.18 -5.75 15.43
N ASP A 30 12.26 -5.49 16.17
CA ASP A 30 12.34 -4.37 17.11
C ASP A 30 12.15 -3.02 16.40
N LEU A 31 12.79 -2.85 15.23
CA LEU A 31 12.64 -1.64 14.42
C LEU A 31 11.20 -1.48 13.93
N GLU A 32 10.56 -2.55 13.47
CA GLU A 32 9.18 -2.54 13.04
C GLU A 32 8.24 -2.11 14.16
N PHE A 33 8.42 -2.67 15.37
CA PHE A 33 7.66 -2.26 16.55
C PHE A 33 7.83 -0.76 16.83
N ALA A 34 9.07 -0.26 16.87
CA ALA A 34 9.36 1.15 17.12
C ALA A 34 8.75 2.08 16.05
N LEU A 35 8.78 1.67 14.77
CA LEU A 35 8.19 2.41 13.66
C LEU A 35 6.66 2.45 13.75
N ARG A 36 6.01 1.33 14.09
CA ARG A 36 4.56 1.29 14.36
C ARG A 36 4.19 2.22 15.51
N GLN A 37 4.93 2.16 16.63
CA GLN A 37 4.71 3.06 17.76
C GLN A 37 4.86 4.53 17.37
N ARG A 38 5.87 4.87 16.57
CA ARG A 38 6.06 6.24 16.06
C ARG A 38 4.92 6.69 15.15
N ALA A 39 4.44 5.82 14.26
CA ALA A 39 3.33 6.12 13.38
C ALA A 39 2.03 6.36 14.16
N LEU A 40 1.77 5.56 15.21
CA LEU A 40 0.55 5.63 16.01
C LEU A 40 0.57 6.75 17.06
N ALA A 41 1.66 6.88 17.82
CA ALA A 41 1.74 7.79 18.97
C ALA A 41 2.40 9.14 18.64
N GLY A 42 3.05 9.25 17.48
CA GLY A 42 3.86 10.40 17.10
C GLY A 42 5.14 10.52 17.91
N THR A 43 5.95 11.53 17.58
CA THR A 43 7.18 11.89 18.31
C THR A 43 7.18 13.38 18.63
N GLU A 44 7.67 13.74 19.80
CA GLU A 44 7.82 15.16 20.15
C GLU A 44 9.00 15.76 19.39
N LYS A 45 8.73 16.83 18.64
CA LYS A 45 9.74 17.64 17.97
C LYS A 45 9.82 19.00 18.65
N PRO A 46 10.99 19.41 19.16
CA PRO A 46 11.16 20.73 19.75
C PRO A 46 10.98 21.82 18.69
N VAL A 47 10.26 22.87 19.06
CA VAL A 47 10.07 24.08 18.26
C VAL A 47 11.05 25.13 18.76
N PHE A 48 11.86 25.68 17.86
CA PHE A 48 12.87 26.70 18.18
C PHE A 48 12.45 28.05 17.62
N TYR A 49 12.68 29.10 18.42
CA TYR A 49 12.59 30.49 17.98
C TYR A 49 13.83 31.24 18.47
N ALA A 50 14.50 31.95 17.56
CA ALA A 50 15.75 32.65 17.84
C ALA A 50 16.82 31.77 18.55
N GLY A 51 16.93 30.50 18.14
CA GLY A 51 17.90 29.54 18.70
C GLY A 51 17.54 28.98 20.09
N LYS A 52 16.39 29.35 20.66
CA LYS A 52 15.92 28.86 21.95
C LYS A 52 14.71 27.93 21.76
N PRO A 53 14.63 26.80 22.48
CA PRO A 53 13.43 25.97 22.46
C PRO A 53 12.29 26.73 23.12
N VAL A 54 11.18 26.89 22.40
CA VAL A 54 9.99 27.62 22.86
C VAL A 54 8.78 26.70 23.06
N GLY A 55 8.90 25.42 22.69
CA GLY A 55 7.86 24.42 22.89
C GLY A 55 8.18 23.10 22.19
N ALA A 56 7.18 22.24 22.09
CA ALA A 56 7.24 21.00 21.34
C ALA A 56 5.94 20.77 20.56
N VAL A 57 6.05 20.18 19.39
CA VAL A 57 4.91 19.71 18.59
C VAL A 57 4.98 18.20 18.46
N LYS A 58 3.84 17.53 18.57
CA LYS A 58 3.76 16.10 18.27
C LYS A 58 3.70 15.90 16.75
N ALA A 59 4.73 15.28 16.19
CA ALA A 59 4.84 14.96 14.77
C ALA A 59 4.58 13.47 14.54
N TYR A 60 3.59 13.17 13.70
CA TYR A 60 3.27 11.81 13.26
C TYR A 60 4.04 11.46 11.99
N ALA A 61 4.46 10.20 11.90
CA ALA A 61 5.19 9.69 10.74
C ALA A 61 4.22 9.03 9.76
N ASP A 62 3.35 9.84 9.13
CA ASP A 62 2.27 9.34 8.28
C ASP A 62 2.78 8.50 7.09
N SER A 63 3.96 8.83 6.57
CA SER A 63 4.64 8.05 5.53
C SER A 63 4.99 6.63 5.98
N VAL A 64 5.41 6.46 7.24
CA VAL A 64 5.68 5.15 7.84
C VAL A 64 4.37 4.38 8.01
N GLY A 65 3.32 5.04 8.48
CA GLY A 65 1.98 4.45 8.56
C GLY A 65 1.49 3.96 7.20
N MET A 66 1.61 4.79 6.17
CA MET A 66 1.22 4.44 4.80
C MET A 66 2.06 3.29 4.24
N PHE A 67 3.37 3.27 4.50
CA PHE A 67 4.25 2.17 4.11
C PHE A 67 3.82 0.83 4.73
N LEU A 68 3.55 0.82 6.03
CA LEU A 68 3.07 -0.36 6.75
C LEU A 68 1.71 -0.84 6.22
N LEU A 69 0.79 0.08 5.90
CA LEU A 69 -0.51 -0.25 5.32
C LEU A 69 -0.37 -0.87 3.92
N LYS A 70 0.52 -0.34 3.08
CA LYS A 70 0.85 -0.91 1.77
C LYS A 70 1.43 -2.33 1.89
N ALA A 71 2.31 -2.56 2.86
CA ALA A 71 2.93 -3.87 3.09
C ALA A 71 1.94 -4.93 3.60
N HIS A 72 1.09 -4.59 4.58
CA HIS A 72 0.19 -5.58 5.21
C HIS A 72 -1.20 -5.67 4.59
N ARG A 73 -1.65 -4.64 3.86
CA ARG A 73 -2.98 -4.60 3.20
C ARG A 73 -2.87 -4.07 1.77
N PRO A 74 -2.04 -4.68 0.91
CA PRO A 74 -1.79 -4.19 -0.45
C PRO A 74 -3.07 -4.06 -1.28
N GLY A 75 -4.01 -5.00 -1.18
CA GLY A 75 -5.28 -4.94 -1.94
C GLY A 75 -6.15 -3.70 -1.67
N ARG A 76 -5.91 -2.97 -0.57
CA ARG A 76 -6.62 -1.72 -0.24
C ARG A 76 -5.76 -0.46 -0.42
N TYR A 77 -4.44 -0.56 -0.21
CA TYR A 77 -3.56 0.60 -0.07
C TYR A 77 -2.40 0.63 -1.06
N ALA A 78 -2.13 -0.44 -1.81
CA ALA A 78 -1.17 -0.39 -2.89
C ALA A 78 -1.57 0.71 -3.89
N GLU A 79 -0.58 1.41 -4.43
CA GLU A 79 -0.82 2.13 -5.67
C GLU A 79 -1.23 1.07 -6.69
N GLY A 80 -2.46 1.19 -7.20
CA GLY A 80 -3.05 0.17 -8.04
C GLY A 80 -2.12 -0.16 -9.21
N GLU A 81 -1.99 -1.46 -9.48
CA GLU A 81 -1.56 -1.97 -10.80
C GLU A 81 -2.55 -1.62 -11.91
N ALA A 82 -3.59 -0.81 -11.62
CA ALA A 82 -4.34 -0.13 -12.65
C ALA A 82 -3.43 0.93 -13.28
N GLY A 83 -2.57 0.47 -14.20
CA GLY A 83 -2.10 1.31 -15.28
C GLY A 83 -3.29 1.94 -16.03
N PRO A 84 -3.04 2.84 -17.00
CA PRO A 84 -4.11 3.34 -17.85
C PRO A 84 -4.94 2.17 -18.40
N PRO A 85 -6.28 2.31 -18.48
CA PRO A 85 -7.14 1.24 -18.99
C PRO A 85 -6.60 0.76 -20.33
N THR A 86 -6.48 -0.55 -20.47
CA THR A 86 -6.01 -1.12 -21.73
C THR A 86 -7.10 -0.97 -22.79
N ALA A 87 -6.72 -1.11 -24.07
CA ALA A 87 -7.70 -1.16 -25.15
C ALA A 87 -8.73 -2.29 -24.95
N GLU A 88 -8.36 -3.39 -24.27
CA GLU A 88 -9.28 -4.48 -23.92
C GLU A 88 -10.29 -4.06 -22.84
N ASP A 89 -9.85 -3.32 -21.82
CA ASP A 89 -10.73 -2.77 -20.77
C ASP A 89 -11.73 -1.77 -21.37
N GLU A 90 -11.25 -0.90 -22.27
CA GLU A 90 -12.08 0.06 -22.97
C GLU A 90 -13.09 -0.62 -23.91
N ALA A 91 -12.66 -1.65 -24.64
CA ALA A 91 -13.51 -2.44 -25.50
C ALA A 91 -14.57 -3.22 -24.71
N ALA A 92 -14.20 -3.76 -23.54
CA ALA A 92 -15.14 -4.41 -22.62
C ALA A 92 -16.21 -3.43 -22.14
N ALA A 93 -15.79 -2.25 -21.64
CA ALA A 93 -16.71 -1.21 -21.21
C ALA A 93 -17.61 -0.70 -22.36
N ALA A 94 -17.07 -0.59 -23.59
CA ALA A 94 -17.84 -0.21 -24.77
C ALA A 94 -18.91 -1.24 -25.14
N ARG A 95 -18.57 -2.54 -25.08
CA ARG A 95 -19.50 -3.63 -25.35
C ARG A 95 -20.62 -3.70 -24.31
N ASP A 96 -20.29 -3.50 -23.03
CA ASP A 96 -21.28 -3.52 -21.96
C ASP A 96 -22.27 -2.35 -22.11
N ARG A 97 -21.77 -1.16 -22.48
CA ARG A 97 -22.63 -0.02 -22.83
C ARG A 97 -23.53 -0.31 -24.03
N LEU A 98 -22.99 -0.91 -25.09
CA LEU A 98 -23.77 -1.27 -26.28
C LEU A 98 -24.88 -2.27 -25.93
N ARG A 99 -24.56 -3.29 -25.13
CA ARG A 99 -25.53 -4.28 -24.67
C ARG A 99 -26.67 -3.62 -23.89
N ALA A 100 -26.35 -2.76 -22.93
CA ALA A 100 -27.37 -2.04 -22.17
C ALA A 100 -28.28 -1.17 -23.06
N VAL A 101 -27.72 -0.53 -24.10
CA VAL A 101 -28.50 0.26 -25.05
C VAL A 101 -29.41 -0.62 -25.90
N LEU A 102 -28.91 -1.77 -26.38
CA LEU A 102 -29.68 -2.72 -27.18
C LEU A 102 -30.81 -3.34 -26.37
N ASP A 103 -30.56 -3.73 -25.12
CA ASP A 103 -31.57 -4.25 -24.21
C ASP A 103 -32.69 -3.21 -24.00
N ALA A 104 -32.32 -1.96 -23.72
CA ALA A 104 -33.28 -0.86 -23.58
C ALA A 104 -34.03 -0.49 -24.88
N MET A 105 -33.48 -0.80 -26.06
CA MET A 105 -34.19 -0.67 -27.34
C MET A 105 -35.17 -1.82 -27.57
N GLY A 106 -34.76 -3.05 -27.25
CA GLY A 106 -35.60 -4.24 -27.34
C GLY A 106 -36.84 -4.13 -26.45
N GLU A 107 -36.69 -3.66 -25.22
CA GLU A 107 -37.81 -3.41 -24.30
C GLU A 107 -38.81 -2.36 -24.83
N ARG A 108 -38.33 -1.33 -25.54
CA ARG A 108 -39.21 -0.31 -26.15
C ARG A 108 -39.92 -0.81 -27.40
N LEU A 109 -39.29 -1.72 -28.15
CA LEU A 109 -39.86 -2.30 -29.37
C LEU A 109 -40.82 -3.46 -29.06
N ALA A 110 -40.69 -4.11 -27.92
CA ALA A 110 -41.60 -5.16 -27.43
C ALA A 110 -42.85 -4.62 -26.70
N GLY A 111 -43.26 -3.37 -26.97
CA GLY A 111 -44.55 -2.82 -26.51
C GLY A 111 -45.73 -3.58 -27.12
N PRO A 112 -46.88 -3.60 -26.43
CA PRO A 112 -47.75 -4.77 -26.25
C PRO A 112 -48.18 -5.43 -27.56
N ASP A 113 -48.08 -6.76 -27.59
CA ASP A 113 -48.65 -7.60 -28.64
C ASP A 113 -50.11 -7.18 -28.91
N ASP A 114 -50.40 -6.73 -30.13
CA ASP A 114 -51.75 -6.63 -30.69
C ASP A 114 -52.29 -8.07 -30.87
N ASP A 115 -52.50 -8.78 -29.76
CA ASP A 115 -53.11 -10.10 -29.71
C ASP A 115 -54.27 -10.05 -28.70
N ASP A 116 -55.21 -9.13 -28.96
CA ASP A 116 -56.59 -9.29 -28.50
C ASP A 116 -57.51 -8.33 -29.29
N THR A 117 -58.17 -8.86 -30.32
CA THR A 117 -59.47 -8.32 -30.74
C THR A 117 -60.37 -9.49 -31.09
N PRO A 118 -61.55 -9.61 -30.45
CA PRO A 118 -62.42 -10.79 -30.52
C PRO A 118 -63.07 -11.03 -31.88
#